data_AF-A0A1H0E9F4-F1
#
_entry.id   AF-A0A1H0E9F4-F1
#
_cell.length_a   1.000
_cell.length_b   1.000
_cell.length_c   1.000
_cell.angle_alpha   90.00
_cell.angle_beta   90.00
_cell.angle_gamma   90.00
#
_symmetry.space_group_name_H-M   'P 1'
#
loop_
_entity.id
_entity.type
_entity.pdbx_description
1 polymer ?
#
loop_
_entity_poly.entity_id
_entity_poly.type
_entity_poly.pdbx_seq_one_letter_code
_entity_poly.pdbx_strand_id
1 'polypeptide(L)'
;MEDQNISYQQDKIIDKFNKGREDTATSFNKTLERYTHVNNLLDKPPPSPQLTQFPQELQAIAILEIPTIQLVLPVFEGFTEEILSYGVGIMNNSLDLENNGNTALAAHRGFNYL
;
A
#
# COMPACT_ATOMS: atom_id res chain seq x y z
N MET A 1 -12.01 13.41 14.47
CA MET A 1 -12.40 13.16 13.05
C MET A 1 -11.24 12.51 12.31
N GLU A 2 -9.99 12.95 12.51
CA GLU A 2 -8.75 12.33 12.01
C GLU A 2 -8.68 10.81 12.21
N ASP A 3 -8.82 10.34 13.46
CA ASP A 3 -8.69 8.91 13.80
C ASP A 3 -9.67 8.00 13.07
N GLN A 4 -10.89 8.48 12.85
CA GLN A 4 -11.91 7.73 12.14
C GLN A 4 -11.56 7.59 10.65
N ASN A 5 -10.92 8.62 10.07
CA ASN A 5 -10.43 8.56 8.70
C ASN A 5 -9.23 7.60 8.59
N ILE A 6 -8.27 7.67 9.52
CA ILE A 6 -7.11 6.77 9.54
C ILE A 6 -7.56 5.32 9.65
N SER A 7 -8.42 5.01 10.63
CA SER A 7 -8.98 3.66 10.78
C SER A 7 -9.70 3.20 9.51
N TYR A 8 -10.50 4.08 8.90
CA TYR A 8 -11.19 3.76 7.64
C TYR A 8 -10.22 3.47 6.48
N GLN A 9 -9.15 4.26 6.32
CA GLN A 9 -8.14 4.00 5.29
C GLN A 9 -7.40 2.69 5.55
N GLN A 10 -7.05 2.41 6.81
CA GLN A 10 -6.39 1.17 7.20
C GLN A 10 -7.26 -0.04 6.86
N ASP A 11 -8.53 -0.05 7.25
CA ASP A 11 -9.48 -1.13 6.95
C ASP A 11 -9.65 -1.31 5.44
N LYS A 12 -9.77 -0.20 4.69
CA LYS A 12 -9.86 -0.23 3.22
C LYS A 12 -8.62 -0.87 2.58
N ILE A 13 -7.42 -0.61 3.10
CA ILE A 13 -6.17 -1.20 2.60
C ILE A 13 -6.13 -2.70 2.90
N ILE A 14 -6.50 -3.11 4.11
CA ILE A 14 -6.56 -4.52 4.51
C ILE A 14 -7.57 -5.28 3.64
N ASP A 15 -8.77 -4.73 3.45
CA ASP A 15 -9.80 -5.33 2.59
C ASP A 15 -9.34 -5.49 1.15
N LYS A 16 -8.65 -4.47 0.61
CA LYS A 16 -8.11 -4.51 -0.76
C LYS A 16 -7.03 -5.58 -0.89
N PHE A 17 -6.16 -5.72 0.11
CA PHE A 17 -5.15 -6.77 0.16
C PHE A 17 -5.78 -8.17 0.19
N ASN A 18 -6.78 -8.37 1.05
CA ASN A 18 -7.48 -9.65 1.18
C ASN A 18 -8.27 -10.01 -0.09
N LYS A 19 -9.00 -9.07 -0.68
CA LYS A 19 -9.69 -9.28 -1.97
C LYS A 19 -8.74 -9.57 -3.12
N GLY A 20 -7.56 -8.93 -3.14
CA GLY A 20 -6.51 -9.23 -4.11
C GLY A 20 -6.01 -10.68 -4.05
N ARG A 21 -6.16 -11.37 -2.91
CA ARG A 21 -5.87 -12.80 -2.76
C ARG A 21 -7.00 -13.70 -3.25
N GLU A 22 -8.23 -13.19 -3.31
CA GLU A 22 -9.42 -13.92 -3.77
C GLU A 22 -9.64 -13.78 -5.30
N ASP A 23 -9.19 -12.66 -5.88
CA ASP A 23 -9.44 -12.26 -7.28
C ASP A 23 -8.25 -12.50 -8.22
N THR A 24 -7.72 -13.73 -8.32
CA THR A 24 -6.72 -14.05 -9.36
C THR A 24 -7.27 -13.93 -10.79
N ALA A 25 -8.60 -13.89 -10.98
CA ALA A 25 -9.24 -13.75 -12.29
C ALA A 25 -9.49 -12.28 -12.73
N THR A 26 -9.65 -11.34 -11.80
CA THR A 26 -10.01 -9.93 -12.10
C THR A 26 -8.81 -9.09 -12.53
N SER A 27 -7.59 -9.51 -12.17
CA SER A 27 -6.32 -8.83 -12.50
C SER A 27 -6.04 -8.69 -13.99
N PHE A 28 -6.55 -9.61 -14.82
CA PHE A 28 -6.32 -9.58 -16.27
C PHE A 28 -7.07 -8.43 -16.95
N ASN A 29 -8.34 -8.21 -16.58
CA ASN A 29 -9.17 -7.15 -17.16
C ASN A 29 -8.65 -5.75 -16.80
N LYS A 30 -8.24 -5.55 -15.53
CA LYS A 30 -7.63 -4.29 -15.07
C LYS A 30 -6.30 -3.98 -15.76
N THR A 31 -5.53 -5.01 -16.08
CA THR A 31 -4.28 -4.90 -16.85
C THR A 31 -4.57 -4.51 -18.29
N LEU A 32 -5.59 -5.11 -18.91
CA LEU A 32 -6.01 -4.80 -20.27
C LEU A 32 -6.54 -3.35 -20.41
N GLU A 33 -7.31 -2.87 -19.43
CA GLU A 33 -7.77 -1.48 -19.34
C GLU A 33 -6.60 -0.49 -19.21
N ARG A 34 -5.57 -0.86 -18.45
CA ARG A 34 -4.35 -0.05 -18.31
C ARG A 34 -3.58 0.04 -19.62
N TYR A 35 -3.44 -1.06 -20.36
CA TYR A 35 -2.77 -1.05 -21.66
C TYR A 35 -3.56 -0.30 -22.73
N THR A 36 -4.88 -0.44 -22.77
CA THR A 36 -5.73 0.35 -23.68
C THR A 36 -5.67 1.84 -23.35
N HIS A 37 -5.64 2.22 -22.08
CA HIS A 37 -5.47 3.62 -21.68
C HIS A 37 -4.11 4.19 -22.12
N VAL A 38 -3.00 3.45 -21.92
CA VAL A 38 -1.66 3.90 -22.31
C VAL A 38 -1.52 4.02 -23.83
N ASN A 39 -2.03 3.05 -24.61
CA ASN A 39 -2.01 3.13 -26.07
C ASN A 39 -2.77 4.36 -26.59
N ASN A 40 -3.93 4.68 -26.00
CA ASN A 40 -4.70 5.88 -26.36
C ASN A 40 -3.98 7.20 -26.05
N LEU A 41 -3.00 7.19 -25.13
CA LEU A 41 -2.15 8.35 -24.82
C LEU A 41 -0.96 8.47 -25.78
N LEU A 42 -0.46 7.34 -26.31
CA LEU A 42 0.66 7.27 -27.25
C LEU A 42 0.26 7.70 -28.67
N ASP A 43 -1.01 7.54 -29.05
CA ASP A 43 -1.53 7.95 -30.37
C ASP A 43 -1.77 9.47 -30.51
N LYS A 44 -1.48 10.27 -29.46
CA LYS A 44 -1.58 11.74 -29.49
C LYS A 44 -0.19 12.37 -29.46
N PRO A 45 0.04 13.51 -30.14
CA PRO A 45 1.33 14.20 -30.09
C PRO A 45 1.69 14.53 -28.64
N PRO A 46 2.99 14.43 -28.27
CA PRO A 46 3.41 14.30 -26.88
C PRO A 46 2.97 15.53 -26.07
N PRO A 47 2.12 15.37 -25.05
CA PRO A 47 1.96 16.43 -24.07
C PRO A 47 3.29 16.60 -23.32
N SER A 48 3.62 17.85 -22.97
CA SER A 48 4.74 18.21 -22.11
C SER A 48 4.83 17.26 -20.90
N PRO A 49 6.03 16.94 -20.38
CA PRO A 49 6.21 15.96 -19.30
C PRO A 49 5.50 16.41 -18.03
N GLN A 50 4.22 16.08 -17.94
CA GLN A 50 3.47 16.04 -16.72
C GLN A 50 3.65 14.61 -16.25
N LEU A 51 4.65 14.40 -15.39
CA LEU A 51 4.60 13.28 -14.46
C LEU A 51 3.36 13.52 -13.59
N THR A 52 2.18 13.16 -14.09
CA THR A 52 1.07 12.81 -13.21
C THR A 52 1.49 11.51 -12.54
N GLN A 53 2.37 11.64 -11.55
CA GLN A 53 2.38 10.72 -10.42
C GLN A 53 0.99 10.85 -9.81
N PHE A 54 0.08 9.98 -10.25
CA PHE A 54 -1.03 9.60 -9.40
C PHE A 54 -0.42 9.30 -8.03
N PRO A 55 -0.93 9.86 -6.91
CA PRO A 55 -0.45 9.47 -5.61
C PRO A 55 -0.47 7.95 -5.58
N GLN A 56 0.69 7.31 -5.39
CA GLN A 56 0.75 5.86 -5.35
C GLN A 56 -0.12 5.45 -4.18
N GLU A 57 -1.33 4.93 -4.45
CA GLU A 57 -2.16 4.36 -3.41
C GLU A 57 -1.30 3.33 -2.68
N LEU A 58 -1.10 3.53 -1.37
CA LEU A 58 -0.29 2.64 -0.55
C LEU A 58 -0.78 1.20 -0.73
N GLN A 59 0.12 0.34 -1.19
CA GLN A 59 -0.16 -1.05 -1.44
C GLN A 59 0.49 -1.90 -0.34
N ALA A 60 -0.35 -2.54 0.48
CA ALA A 60 0.15 -3.49 1.46
C ALA A 60 0.78 -4.71 0.76
N ILE A 61 1.88 -5.20 1.31
CA ILE A 61 2.59 -6.41 0.86
C ILE A 61 2.36 -7.60 1.80
N ALA A 62 2.00 -7.31 3.05
CA ALA A 62 1.66 -8.30 4.06
C ALA A 62 0.69 -7.72 5.11
N ILE A 63 0.22 -8.58 6.02
CA ILE A 63 -0.59 -8.20 7.18
C ILE A 63 0.16 -8.63 8.45
N LEU A 64 0.29 -7.73 9.41
CA LEU A 64 0.76 -8.04 10.75
C LEU A 64 -0.44 -8.26 11.67
N GLU A 65 -0.56 -9.49 12.18
CA GLU A 65 -1.57 -9.85 13.17
C GLU A 65 -0.89 -10.18 14.51
N ILE A 66 -1.31 -9.53 15.59
CA ILE A 66 -0.87 -9.83 16.96
C ILE A 66 -2.12 -10.12 17.81
N PRO A 67 -2.57 -11.39 17.88
CA PRO A 67 -3.87 -11.75 18.46
C PRO A 67 -4.02 -11.38 19.93
N THR A 68 -2.95 -11.49 20.72
CA THR A 68 -2.95 -11.22 22.16
C THR A 68 -3.29 -9.76 22.50
N ILE A 69 -3.05 -8.83 21.58
CA ILE A 69 -3.41 -7.42 21.72
C ILE A 69 -4.49 -6.98 20.71
N GLN A 70 -5.12 -7.93 20.01
CA GLN A 70 -6.17 -7.69 19.01
C GLN A 70 -5.74 -6.65 17.95
N LEU A 71 -4.49 -6.75 17.47
CA LEU A 71 -3.92 -5.82 16.51
C LEU A 71 -3.84 -6.46 15.12
N VAL A 72 -4.38 -5.76 14.12
CA VAL A 72 -4.24 -6.11 12.70
C VAL A 72 -3.81 -4.85 11.95
N LEU A 73 -2.65 -4.89 11.30
CA LEU A 73 -2.10 -3.74 10.57
C LEU A 73 -1.62 -4.16 9.17
N PRO A 74 -1.81 -3.31 8.14
CA PRO A 74 -1.15 -3.51 6.86
C PRO A 74 0.36 -3.24 6.96
N VAL A 75 1.16 -4.03 6.24
CA VAL A 75 2.61 -3.88 6.15
C VAL A 75 2.96 -3.37 4.75
N PHE A 76 3.83 -2.37 4.69
CA PHE A 76 4.27 -1.68 3.47
C PHE A 76 5.80 -1.76 3.31
N GLU A 77 6.25 -1.59 2.07
CA GLU A 77 7.67 -1.40 1.74
C GLU A 77 8.11 0.03 2.13
N GLY A 78 9.18 0.15 2.89
CA GLY A 78 9.68 1.44 3.39
C GLY A 78 8.93 1.96 4.62
N PHE A 79 9.32 3.13 5.12
CA PHE A 79 8.86 3.67 6.42
C PHE A 79 8.65 5.19 6.42
N THR A 80 8.04 5.74 5.38
CA THR A 80 7.70 7.17 5.31
C THR A 80 6.67 7.56 6.37
N GLU A 81 6.58 8.86 6.70
CA GLU A 81 5.55 9.38 7.61
C GLU A 81 4.13 9.03 7.15
N GLU A 82 3.88 9.07 5.84
CA GLU A 82 2.62 8.63 5.24
C GLU A 82 2.36 7.14 5.53
N ILE A 83 3.34 6.25 5.30
CA ILE A 83 3.22 4.81 5.60
C ILE A 83 2.92 4.59 7.09
N LEU A 84 3.67 5.25 7.97
CA LEU A 84 3.55 5.09 9.42
C LEU A 84 2.25 5.67 9.98
N SER A 85 1.54 6.50 9.21
CA SER A 85 0.21 7.01 9.54
C SER A 85 -0.88 5.96 9.34
N TYR A 86 -0.67 4.97 8.47
CA TYR A 86 -1.70 3.98 8.09
C TYR A 86 -1.32 2.53 8.43
N GLY A 87 -0.10 2.26 8.87
CA GLY A 87 0.30 0.91 9.26
C GLY A 87 1.79 0.76 9.57
N VAL A 88 2.35 -0.37 9.13
CA VAL A 88 3.70 -0.80 9.47
C VAL A 88 4.60 -0.68 8.25
N GLY A 89 5.78 -0.09 8.43
CA GLY A 89 6.81 -0.04 7.39
C GLY A 89 7.94 -1.04 7.63
N ILE A 90 8.44 -1.68 6.58
CA ILE A 90 9.70 -2.43 6.62
C ILE A 90 10.87 -1.44 6.58
N MET A 91 11.81 -1.56 7.53
CA MET A 91 13.00 -0.71 7.52
C MET A 91 13.95 -1.09 6.38
N ASN A 92 14.46 -0.07 5.70
CA ASN A 92 15.53 -0.24 4.72
C ASN A 92 16.75 -0.91 5.38
N ASN A 93 17.43 -1.77 4.63
CA ASN A 93 18.56 -2.59 5.09
C ASN A 93 18.21 -3.66 6.14
N SER A 94 16.92 -3.95 6.36
CA SER A 94 16.51 -5.22 6.99
C SER A 94 16.27 -6.29 5.90
N LEU A 95 16.27 -7.56 6.29
CA LEU A 95 15.94 -8.64 5.35
C LEU A 95 14.44 -8.62 5.04
N ASP A 96 14.09 -9.04 3.82
CA ASP A 96 12.69 -9.25 3.44
C ASP A 96 12.04 -10.36 4.29
N LEU A 97 10.71 -10.47 4.19
CA LEU A 97 9.92 -11.40 4.99
C LEU A 97 10.13 -12.88 4.64
N GLU A 98 10.77 -13.17 3.50
CA GLU A 98 10.91 -14.54 2.98
C GLU A 98 12.30 -15.13 3.25
N ASN A 99 13.29 -14.30 3.56
CA ASN A 99 14.67 -14.72 3.78
C ASN A 99 14.99 -14.97 5.26
N ASN A 100 15.95 -15.88 5.49
CA ASN A 100 16.46 -16.17 6.83
C ASN A 100 17.27 -14.99 7.38
N GLY A 101 16.77 -14.38 8.46
CA GLY A 101 17.52 -13.42 9.29
C GLY A 101 16.61 -12.52 10.09
N ASN A 102 16.81 -11.20 10.03
CA ASN A 102 16.07 -10.24 10.83
C ASN A 102 15.39 -9.17 9.97
N THR A 103 14.06 -9.15 10.02
CA THR A 103 13.21 -8.11 9.42
C THR A 103 12.78 -7.14 10.52
N ALA A 104 13.06 -5.85 10.31
CA ALA A 104 12.70 -4.82 11.27
C ALA A 104 11.44 -4.08 10.79
N LEU A 105 10.44 -4.03 11.66
CA LEU A 105 9.14 -3.39 11.41
C LEU A 105 9.01 -2.11 12.25
N ALA A 106 8.61 -1.01 11.62
CA ALA A 106 8.39 0.28 12.27
C ALA A 106 6.91 0.69 12.19
N ALA A 107 6.37 1.22 13.29
CA ALA A 107 5.00 1.74 13.36
C ALA A 107 4.89 2.81 14.45
N HIS A 108 3.97 3.77 14.26
CA HIS A 108 3.61 4.74 15.30
C HIS A 108 2.36 4.28 16.06
N ARG A 109 2.29 4.60 17.36
CA ARG A 109 1.11 4.35 18.21
C ARG A 109 0.30 5.63 18.48
N GLY A 110 0.54 6.71 17.74
CA GLY A 110 0.06 8.04 18.13
C GLY A 110 -0.21 9.00 16.97
N PHE A 111 -1.20 9.86 17.22
CA PHE A 111 -1.74 10.96 16.42
C PHE A 111 -0.71 11.74 15.60
N ASN A 112 -1.01 11.93 14.31
CA ASN A 112 -0.50 13.07 13.56
C ASN A 112 -1.11 14.35 14.17
N TYR A 113 -0.29 15.14 14.87
CA TYR A 113 -0.61 16.54 15.12
C TYR A 113 -0.07 17.33 13.94
N LEU A 114 -0.96 17.71 13.00
CA LEU A 114 -0.73 18.81 12.07
C LEU A 114 -1.82 19.86 12.27
#